data_AF-A0A9Q0FD54-F1
#
_entry.id   AF-A0A9Q0FD54-F1
#
_cell.length_a   1.000
_cell.length_b   1.000
_cell.length_c   1.000
_cell.angle_alpha   90.00
_cell.angle_beta   90.00
_cell.angle_gamma   90.00
#
_symmetry.space_group_name_H-M   'P 1'
#
loop_
_entity.id
_entity.type
_entity.pdbx_description
1 polymer ?
#
loop_
_entity_poly.entity_id
_entity_poly.type
_entity_poly.pdbx_seq_one_letter_code
_entity_poly.pdbx_strand_id
1 'polypeptide(L)'
;MSTMKFCRMCDNILYPKEDKEQKILIYACHYCYYEELAVNNCVYYAEVHQSAAKRNRALRDVTADPTLPRTESVQCAKCSHGEAVFFQATSRGEEGVTLNFVCCNPTCLHRWTD
;
A
#
# COMPACT_ATOMS: atom_id res chain seq x y z
N MET A 1 1.75 7.45 -8.88
CA MET A 1 1.42 6.02 -9.03
C MET A 1 0.43 5.92 -10.18
N SER A 2 0.71 5.07 -11.17
CA SER A 2 -0.26 4.76 -12.23
C SER A 2 -1.37 3.90 -11.61
N THR A 3 -2.59 4.42 -11.56
CA THR A 3 -3.78 3.70 -11.09
C THR A 3 -4.57 3.22 -12.29
N MET A 4 -5.05 1.97 -12.27
CA MET A 4 -5.93 1.47 -13.34
C MET A 4 -7.18 2.35 -13.46
N LYS A 5 -7.53 2.74 -14.68
CA LYS A 5 -8.71 3.54 -14.99
C LYS A 5 -9.77 2.70 -15.69
N PHE A 6 -11.02 2.96 -15.38
CA PHE A 6 -12.18 2.24 -15.92
C PHE A 6 -13.10 3.19 -16.69
N CYS A 7 -13.67 2.68 -17.78
CA CYS A 7 -14.59 3.40 -18.63
C CYS A 7 -15.91 3.65 -17.92
N ARG A 8 -16.39 4.90 -17.91
CA ARG A 8 -17.67 5.27 -17.25
C ARG A 8 -18.93 4.77 -17.97
N MET A 9 -18.79 4.20 -19.17
CA MET A 9 -19.92 3.72 -19.97
C MET A 9 -20.10 2.20 -19.94
N CYS A 10 -19.01 1.44 -19.83
CA CYS A 10 -19.05 -0.03 -19.95
C CYS A 10 -18.15 -0.76 -18.95
N ASP A 11 -17.57 -0.04 -17.98
CA ASP A 11 -16.71 -0.57 -16.90
C ASP A 11 -15.49 -1.41 -17.36
N ASN A 12 -15.15 -1.34 -18.65
CA ASN A 12 -13.91 -1.92 -19.19
C ASN A 12 -12.69 -1.05 -18.85
N ILE A 13 -11.51 -1.68 -18.83
CA ILE A 13 -10.24 -0.98 -18.59
C ILE A 13 -9.97 0.01 -19.73
N LEU A 14 -9.52 1.22 -19.37
CA LEU A 14 -9.03 2.21 -20.32
C LEU A 14 -7.55 2.00 -20.62
N TYR A 15 -7.20 2.13 -21.89
CA TYR A 15 -5.83 1.95 -22.38
C TYR A 15 -5.20 3.30 -22.74
N PRO A 16 -3.91 3.49 -22.46
CA PRO A 16 -3.18 4.69 -22.85
C PRO A 16 -3.08 4.77 -24.38
N LYS A 17 -3.38 5.94 -24.94
CA LYS A 17 -3.35 6.25 -26.38
C LYS A 17 -2.77 7.65 -26.57
N GLU A 18 -1.96 7.83 -27.61
CA GLU A 18 -1.45 9.13 -28.01
C GLU A 18 -2.44 9.83 -28.95
N ASP A 19 -2.78 11.09 -28.66
CA ASP A 19 -3.30 12.01 -29.66
C ASP A 19 -2.11 12.69 -30.35
N LYS A 20 -1.88 12.33 -31.62
CA LYS A 20 -0.70 12.76 -32.39
C LYS A 20 -0.75 14.22 -32.82
N GLU A 21 -1.94 14.79 -32.97
CA GLU A 21 -2.11 16.17 -33.41
C GLU A 21 -1.81 17.11 -32.25
N GLN A 22 -2.40 16.84 -31.09
CA GLN A 22 -2.22 17.64 -29.89
C GLN A 22 -0.97 17.24 -29.08
N LYS A 23 -0.36 16.09 -29.38
CA LYS A 23 0.79 15.50 -28.67
C LYS A 23 0.52 15.30 -27.18
N ILE A 24 -0.67 14.79 -26.87
CA ILE A 24 -1.13 14.56 -25.50
C ILE A 24 -1.45 13.08 -25.27
N LEU A 25 -1.34 12.66 -24.01
CA LEU A 25 -1.74 11.32 -23.57
C LEU A 25 -3.23 11.32 -23.22
N ILE A 26 -3.97 10.40 -23.83
CA ILE A 26 -5.38 10.11 -23.52
C ILE A 26 -5.53 8.66 -23.07
N TYR A 27 -6.61 8.38 -22.35
CA TYR A 27 -7.04 7.04 -21.98
C TYR A 27 -8.32 6.72 -22.74
N ALA A 28 -8.31 5.67 -23.56
CA ALA A 28 -9.40 5.30 -24.44
C ALA A 28 -9.94 3.90 -24.14
N CYS A 29 -11.24 3.71 -24.28
CA CYS A 29 -11.86 2.40 -24.21
C CYS A 29 -11.72 1.67 -25.55
N HIS A 30 -11.49 0.35 -25.52
CA HIS A 30 -11.47 -0.46 -26.75
C HIS A 30 -12.87 -0.86 -27.26
N TYR A 31 -13.88 -0.82 -26.40
CA TYR A 31 -15.22 -1.35 -26.70
C TYR A 31 -16.27 -0.27 -26.95
N CYS A 32 -15.97 0.99 -26.65
CA CYS A 32 -16.87 2.13 -26.89
C CYS A 32 -16.06 3.39 -27.23
N TYR A 33 -16.75 4.49 -27.49
CA TYR A 33 -16.14 5.77 -27.91
C TYR A 33 -15.65 6.65 -26.76
N TYR A 34 -15.66 6.15 -25.52
CA TYR A 34 -15.23 6.94 -24.37
C TYR A 34 -13.72 7.13 -24.37
N GLU A 35 -13.30 8.39 -24.25
CA GLU A 35 -11.91 8.81 -24.08
C GLU A 35 -11.81 9.88 -22.98
N GLU A 36 -10.69 9.94 -22.28
CA GLU A 36 -10.41 10.98 -21.28
C GLU A 36 -8.94 11.39 -21.25
N LEU A 37 -8.68 12.65 -20.89
CA LEU A 37 -7.33 13.18 -20.76
C LEU A 37 -6.56 12.51 -19.62
N ALA A 38 -5.28 12.21 -19.84
CA ALA A 38 -4.41 11.74 -18.77
C ALA A 38 -4.05 12.88 -17.81
N VAL A 39 -4.22 12.62 -16.51
CA VAL A 39 -3.80 13.56 -15.44
C VAL A 39 -2.29 13.47 -15.19
N ASN A 40 -1.67 12.33 -15.52
CA ASN A 40 -0.25 12.06 -15.36
C ASN A 40 0.24 11.28 -16.59
N ASN A 41 1.45 11.61 -17.07
CA ASN A 41 2.08 10.98 -18.22
C ASN A 41 2.79 9.65 -17.89
N CYS A 42 2.85 9.27 -16.61
CA CYS A 42 3.38 7.99 -16.17
C CYS A 42 2.37 6.86 -16.44
N VAL A 43 2.53 6.18 -17.57
CA VAL A 43 1.70 5.03 -17.97
C VAL A 43 2.01 3.79 -17.14
N TYR A 44 3.29 3.52 -16.92
CA TYR A 44 3.78 2.36 -16.18
C TYR A 44 4.92 2.77 -15.26
N TYR A 45 4.96 2.19 -14.07
CA TYR A 45 6.10 2.26 -13.17
C TYR A 45 6.30 0.88 -12.54
N ALA A 46 7.56 0.47 -12.44
CA ALA A 46 7.96 -0.73 -11.71
C ALA A 46 8.88 -0.32 -10.57
N GLU A 47 8.47 -0.60 -9.34
CA GLU A 47 9.32 -0.42 -8.16
C GLU A 47 10.14 -1.71 -7.97
N VAL A 48 11.39 -1.70 -8.42
CA VAL A 48 12.29 -2.87 -8.36
C VAL A 48 12.73 -3.17 -6.92
N HIS A 49 12.97 -2.11 -6.14
CA HIS A 49 13.26 -2.20 -4.72
C HIS A 49 12.09 -1.66 -3.92
N GLN A 50 11.24 -2.57 -3.44
CA GLN A 50 10.16 -2.21 -2.55
C GLN A 50 10.71 -2.09 -1.12
N SER A 51 10.70 -0.88 -0.56
CA SER A 51 11.10 -0.67 0.84
C SER A 51 10.22 -1.49 1.78
N ALA A 52 10.83 -2.11 2.81
CA ALA A 52 10.16 -2.83 3.90
C ALA A 52 8.91 -2.11 4.42
N ALA A 53 9.00 -0.77 4.54
CA ALA A 53 7.96 0.11 5.05
C ALA A 53 6.63 -0.01 4.29
N LYS A 54 6.67 -0.32 2.98
CA LYS A 54 5.47 -0.43 2.12
C LYS A 54 4.76 -1.78 2.24
N ARG A 55 5.38 -2.77 2.90
CA ARG A 55 4.83 -4.12 3.13
C ARG A 55 4.09 -4.25 4.46
N ASN A 56 3.85 -3.15 5.18
CA ASN A 56 2.89 -3.12 6.29
C ASN A 56 1.44 -3.15 5.76
N ARG A 57 1.11 -4.16 4.93
CA ARG A 57 -0.27 -4.50 4.62
C ARG A 57 -0.92 -4.91 5.94
N ALA A 58 -1.89 -4.11 6.33
CA ALA A 58 -2.62 -4.22 7.58
C ALA A 58 -3.18 -5.64 7.79
N LEU A 59 -2.45 -6.49 8.49
CA LEU A 59 -3.02 -7.60 9.22
C LEU A 59 -3.87 -6.95 10.32
N ARG A 60 -5.19 -6.95 10.15
CA ARG A 60 -6.12 -6.27 11.07
C ARG A 60 -6.14 -6.94 12.44
N ASP A 61 -5.74 -8.21 12.51
CA ASP A 61 -5.95 -9.06 13.68
C ASP A 61 -4.64 -9.64 14.26
N VAL A 62 -3.49 -8.98 14.05
CA VAL A 62 -2.21 -9.41 14.64
C VAL A 62 -2.31 -9.52 16.17
N THR A 63 -3.03 -8.59 16.80
CA THR A 63 -3.23 -8.58 18.25
C THR A 63 -4.18 -9.67 18.75
N ALA A 64 -4.87 -10.40 17.87
CA ALA A 64 -5.71 -11.53 18.22
C ALA A 64 -4.97 -12.87 18.11
N ASP A 65 -3.81 -12.90 17.45
CA ASP A 65 -3.01 -14.11 17.31
C ASP A 65 -2.31 -14.47 18.64
N PRO A 66 -2.66 -15.59 19.29
CA PRO A 66 -2.05 -15.99 20.56
C PRO A 66 -0.62 -16.52 20.39
N THR A 67 -0.19 -16.79 19.15
CA THR A 67 1.15 -17.32 18.86
C THR A 67 2.21 -16.23 18.70
N LEU A 68 1.80 -14.97 18.58
CA LEU A 68 2.72 -13.85 18.47
C LEU A 68 3.18 -13.34 19.85
N PRO A 69 4.47 -13.00 19.99
CA PRO A 69 5.01 -12.54 21.26
C PRO A 69 4.53 -11.12 21.58
N ARG A 70 4.34 -10.87 22.88
CA ARG A 70 3.92 -9.58 23.45
C ARG A 70 5.04 -9.03 24.32
N THR A 71 5.13 -7.71 24.38
CA THR A 71 6.03 -7.01 25.29
C THR A 71 5.31 -5.89 26.02
N GLU A 72 5.67 -5.72 27.28
CA GLU A 72 5.27 -4.57 28.11
C GLU A 72 6.39 -3.51 28.24
N SER A 73 7.56 -3.78 27.65
CA SER A 73 8.73 -2.90 27.73
C SER A 73 8.62 -1.65 26.84
N VAL A 74 7.61 -1.60 25.96
CA VAL A 74 7.42 -0.52 24.99
C VAL A 74 6.03 0.07 25.15
N GLN A 75 5.96 1.40 25.26
CA GLN A 75 4.69 2.13 25.32
C GLN A 75 4.29 2.63 23.94
N CYS A 76 3.00 2.52 23.64
CA CYS A 76 2.44 3.04 22.41
C CYS A 76 2.56 4.58 22.36
N ALA A 77 3.28 5.11 21.36
CA ALA A 77 3.45 6.56 21.17
C ALA A 77 2.14 7.34 20.99
N LYS A 78 1.04 6.67 20.61
CA LYS A 78 -0.26 7.29 20.34
C LYS A 78 -1.21 7.32 21.55
N CYS A 79 -1.19 6.31 22.41
CA CYS A 79 -2.16 6.16 23.51
C CYS A 79 -1.53 5.80 24.86
N SER A 80 -0.20 5.68 24.91
CA SER A 80 0.57 5.29 26.10
C SER A 80 0.18 3.94 26.71
N HIS A 81 -0.57 3.11 25.98
CA HIS A 81 -0.84 1.74 26.38
C HIS A 81 0.48 0.94 26.42
N GLY A 82 0.67 0.19 27.50
CA GLY A 82 1.93 -0.47 27.83
C GLY A 82 2.03 -1.91 27.33
N GLU A 83 1.26 -2.31 26.32
CA GLU A 83 1.36 -3.64 25.73
C GLU A 83 1.36 -3.56 24.21
N ALA A 84 2.29 -4.28 23.58
CA ALA A 84 2.42 -4.37 22.14
C ALA A 84 2.78 -5.79 21.70
N VAL A 85 2.14 -6.27 20.63
CA VAL A 85 2.61 -7.43 19.88
C VAL A 85 3.79 -7.00 19.01
N PHE A 86 4.81 -7.85 18.91
CA PHE A 86 5.94 -7.59 18.02
C PHE A 86 6.27 -8.80 17.14
N PHE A 87 6.80 -8.53 15.95
CA PHE A 87 7.25 -9.57 15.02
C PHE A 87 8.31 -9.01 14.07
N GLN A 88 9.19 -9.89 13.59
CA GLN A 88 10.13 -9.55 12.54
C GLN A 88 9.46 -9.74 11.18
N ALA A 89 9.39 -8.68 10.37
CA ALA A 89 8.98 -8.82 8.98
C ALA A 89 10.20 -9.24 8.16
N THR A 90 10.31 -10.53 7.80
CA THR A 90 11.37 -10.98 6.90
C THR A 90 11.02 -10.59 5.47
N SER A 91 11.67 -9.56 4.96
CA SER A 91 11.74 -9.34 3.51
C SER A 91 12.75 -10.30 2.91
N ARG A 92 12.37 -11.03 1.86
CA ARG A 92 13.38 -11.69 1.01
C ARG A 92 14.30 -10.59 0.43
N GLY A 93 15.55 -10.56 0.86
CA GLY A 93 16.60 -9.69 0.30
C GLY A 93 16.94 -8.43 1.09
N GLU A 94 16.41 -8.21 2.30
CA GLU A 94 16.89 -7.12 3.18
C GLU A 94 17.74 -7.70 4.31
N GLU A 95 18.97 -7.20 4.48
CA GLU A 95 19.93 -7.58 5.54
C GLU A 95 19.63 -6.89 6.89
N GLY A 96 18.35 -6.63 7.19
CA GLY A 96 17.91 -5.89 8.38
C GLY A 96 16.95 -6.70 9.25
N VAL A 97 17.25 -6.78 10.55
CA VAL A 97 16.33 -7.29 11.59
C VAL A 97 15.52 -6.11 12.12
N THR A 98 14.50 -5.68 11.38
CA THR A 98 13.57 -4.63 11.85
C THR A 98 12.41 -5.26 12.60
N LEU A 99 12.13 -4.77 13.80
CA LEU A 99 10.99 -5.21 14.60
C LEU A 99 9.77 -4.34 14.29
N ASN A 100 8.65 -5.00 14.01
CA ASN A 100 7.37 -4.33 13.84
C ASN A 100 6.57 -4.50 15.12
N PHE A 101 5.97 -3.42 15.60
CA PHE A 101 5.14 -3.40 16.81
C PHE A 101 3.70 -3.02 16.45
N VAL A 102 2.75 -3.58 17.19
CA VAL A 102 1.32 -3.26 17.12
C VAL A 102 0.76 -3.13 18.53
N CYS A 103 0.20 -1.96 18.85
CA CYS A 103 -0.42 -1.72 20.15
C CYS A 103 -1.62 -2.65 20.41
N CYS A 104 -1.66 -3.28 21.58
CA CYS A 104 -2.73 -4.21 21.97
C CYS A 104 -4.06 -3.53 22.34
N ASN A 105 -4.11 -2.20 22.44
CA ASN A 105 -5.35 -1.48 22.69
C ASN A 105 -6.25 -1.54 21.43
N PRO A 106 -7.45 -2.18 21.50
CA PRO A 106 -8.35 -2.36 20.35
C PRO A 106 -8.82 -1.06 19.70
N THR A 107 -8.84 0.05 20.45
CA THR A 107 -9.21 1.37 19.89
C THR A 107 -8.03 2.10 19.25
N CYS A 108 -6.80 1.70 19.56
CA CYS A 108 -5.59 2.35 19.08
C CYS A 108 -5.00 1.66 17.86
N LEU A 109 -4.62 0.38 18.01
CA LEU A 109 -3.96 -0.46 16.99
C LEU A 109 -2.82 0.25 16.25
N HIS A 110 -2.15 1.20 16.91
CA HIS A 110 -1.04 1.93 16.33
C HIS A 110 0.10 0.97 16.01
N ARG A 111 0.71 1.15 14.84
CA ARG A 111 1.81 0.33 14.34
C ARG A 111 3.05 1.19 14.16
N TRP A 112 4.20 0.68 14.57
CA TRP A 112 5.49 1.36 14.41
C TRP A 112 6.61 0.33 14.25
N THR A 113 7.78 0.79 13.80
CA THR A 113 8.98 -0.02 13.61
C THR A 113 10.13 0.55 14.42
N ASP A 114 11.02 -0.34 14.87
CA ASP A 114 12.35 -0.02 15.40
C ASP A 114 13.41 -0.71 14.53
#